data_AF-A0A195FW57-F1
#
_entry.id   AF-A0A195FW57-F1
#
_cell.length_a   1.000
_cell.length_b   1.000
_cell.length_c   1.000
_cell.angle_alpha   90.00
_cell.angle_beta   90.00
_cell.angle_gamma   90.00
#
_symmetry.space_group_name_H-M   'P 1'
#
loop_
_entity.id
_entity.type
_entity.pdbx_description
1 polymer ?
#
loop_
_entity_poly.entity_id
_entity_poly.type
_entity_poly.pdbx_seq_one_letter_code
_entity_poly.pdbx_strand_id
1 'polypeptide(L)'
;MERPQESLSDKSICAWLRSGSTGDSQSDSKASEGKEVGTADSREESGQGAIEVTAGSKLRRGRPSNADKLMRERRGSGVSVASVESWLSKRTRESETEDSGEDGEKGRQEIKKKRESVRREKESPDDKVEKMDEFKEMMQKMLNEMKEDLKAKMEENKEELKRELQKQKEDYERRDMARQQEIEELKKEIYMMKKREEMRERREKKKNVIISGIVHKEGDAKKVACETMKGLGVNVTCVKEAVYVGKVGEKKILVEMESMDEKRNVMIKKSKLKGSKVYIDDDMTKYERDRQRKIRQWAMEERKKGMNVRVGYGKGFVNGREFVWCDENERMEEKGWRTESMNM
;
A
#
# COMPACT_ATOMS: atom_id res chain seq x y z
N MET A 1 -56.94 6.75 38.83
CA MET A 1 -56.86 7.44 37.53
C MET A 1 -55.54 7.08 36.90
N GLU A 2 -55.56 5.98 36.16
CA GLU A 2 -54.40 5.39 35.49
C GLU A 2 -54.10 6.18 34.22
N ARG A 3 -52.82 6.55 34.02
CA ARG A 3 -52.33 7.08 32.74
C ARG A 3 -51.51 5.99 32.05
N PRO A 4 -51.76 5.70 30.77
CA PRO A 4 -51.08 4.64 30.05
C PRO A 4 -49.69 5.08 29.58
N GLN A 5 -48.80 4.09 29.48
CA GLN A 5 -47.47 4.22 28.89
C GLN A 5 -47.56 4.16 27.36
N GLU A 6 -46.97 5.15 26.69
CA GLU A 6 -46.70 5.11 25.25
C GLU A 6 -45.27 4.62 25.00
N SER A 7 -45.18 3.51 24.28
CA SER A 7 -43.96 2.90 23.77
C SER A 7 -43.48 3.63 22.52
N LEU A 8 -42.30 4.25 22.56
CA LEU A 8 -41.61 4.75 21.38
C LEU A 8 -40.56 3.73 20.93
N SER A 9 -40.87 3.10 19.79
CA SER A 9 -39.99 2.20 19.05
C SER A 9 -38.97 2.98 18.20
N ASP A 10 -37.74 2.45 18.18
CA ASP A 10 -36.63 2.80 17.31
C ASP A 10 -37.00 2.96 15.82
N LYS A 11 -36.43 3.98 15.17
CA LYS A 11 -35.82 3.92 13.81
C LYS A 11 -35.26 5.26 13.33
N SER A 12 -34.15 5.16 12.58
CA SER A 12 -33.48 6.18 11.74
C SER A 12 -32.50 7.10 12.49
N ILE A 13 -31.17 6.93 12.47
CA ILE A 13 -30.17 6.72 11.39
C ILE A 13 -30.12 7.87 10.38
N CYS A 14 -29.02 8.63 10.50
CA CYS A 14 -28.19 9.33 9.51
C CYS A 14 -28.77 10.47 8.64
N ALA A 15 -28.31 11.71 8.94
CA ALA A 15 -27.85 12.68 7.94
C ALA A 15 -27.09 13.85 8.61
N TRP A 16 -25.76 13.77 8.69
CA TRP A 16 -24.90 14.94 8.96
C TRP A 16 -23.76 14.95 7.94
N LEU A 17 -23.86 15.83 6.94
CA LEU A 17 -22.79 16.15 5.99
C LEU A 17 -22.85 17.63 5.58
N ARG A 18 -21.78 18.34 5.99
CA ARG A 18 -21.03 19.40 5.29
C ARG A 18 -21.74 20.67 4.78
N SER A 19 -21.35 21.79 5.41
CA SER A 19 -20.64 22.93 4.78
C SER A 19 -20.29 23.91 5.92
N GLY A 20 -19.06 24.29 6.23
CA GLY A 20 -18.00 24.76 5.33
C GLY A 20 -17.85 26.28 5.51
N SER A 21 -17.34 26.73 6.66
CA SER A 21 -17.08 28.14 6.96
C SER A 21 -15.57 28.39 6.89
N THR A 22 -15.11 28.97 5.78
CA THR A 22 -13.80 29.58 5.63
C THR A 22 -13.87 31.02 6.12
N GLY A 23 -13.14 31.32 7.20
CA GLY A 23 -12.94 32.67 7.72
C GLY A 23 -11.45 32.95 7.84
N ASP A 24 -10.99 33.85 6.98
CA ASP A 24 -9.71 34.55 7.07
C ASP A 24 -9.59 35.35 8.37
N SER A 25 -8.38 35.38 8.94
CA SER A 25 -7.87 36.62 9.56
C SER A 25 -6.38 36.50 9.85
N GLN A 26 -5.64 37.40 9.19
CA GLN A 26 -4.27 37.82 9.44
C GLN A 26 -4.08 38.31 10.89
N SER A 27 -2.86 38.15 11.42
CA SER A 27 -2.25 39.21 12.24
C SER A 27 -0.74 39.00 12.41
N ASP A 28 -0.03 40.08 12.11
CA ASP A 28 1.39 40.35 12.23
C ASP A 28 1.97 40.31 13.65
N SER A 29 3.28 40.03 13.75
CA SER A 29 4.25 40.69 14.65
C SER A 29 5.66 40.14 14.37
N LYS A 30 6.54 40.82 13.63
CA LYS A 30 7.52 41.86 14.03
C LYS A 30 8.53 41.49 15.14
N ALA A 31 9.78 41.31 14.67
CA ALA A 31 11.04 42.00 15.07
C ALA A 31 11.63 41.90 16.50
N SER A 32 12.90 41.43 16.55
CA SER A 32 14.09 42.09 17.17
C SER A 32 15.26 41.08 17.12
N GLU A 33 16.33 41.22 16.34
CA GLU A 33 17.51 42.13 16.43
C GLU A 33 18.34 42.06 17.73
N GLY A 34 19.65 41.79 17.53
CA GLY A 34 20.76 42.02 18.47
C GLY A 34 21.41 40.73 19.01
N LYS A 35 22.74 40.57 19.07
CA LYS A 35 23.89 41.42 18.72
C LYS A 35 25.15 40.53 18.84
N GLU A 36 26.10 40.70 17.92
CA GLU A 36 27.46 40.15 17.97
C GLU A 36 28.30 40.83 19.07
N VAL A 37 29.33 40.12 19.61
CA VAL A 37 30.77 40.48 19.80
C VAL A 37 31.46 39.17 20.29
N GLY A 38 32.44 38.57 19.60
CA GLY A 38 33.91 38.85 19.65
C GLY A 38 34.53 38.34 20.97
N THR A 39 35.61 37.55 21.08
CA THR A 39 36.91 37.42 20.37
C THR A 39 37.60 36.13 20.89
N ALA A 40 38.15 35.27 20.02
CA ALA A 40 39.59 35.03 19.77
C ALA A 40 40.46 34.60 20.98
N ASP A 41 41.00 33.37 20.98
CA ASP A 41 42.44 33.14 20.74
C ASP A 41 42.84 31.64 20.59
N SER A 42 43.74 31.40 19.63
CA SER A 42 44.81 30.39 19.41
C SER A 42 45.01 29.18 20.40
N ARG A 43 45.58 28.00 20.07
CA ARG A 43 46.28 27.41 18.90
C ARG A 43 46.83 26.00 19.30
N GLU A 44 46.99 25.12 18.29
CA GLU A 44 47.81 23.87 18.20
C GLU A 44 47.44 22.69 19.15
N GLU A 45 47.47 21.40 18.79
CA GLU A 45 48.29 20.71 17.81
C GLU A 45 47.71 19.31 17.45
N SER A 46 47.96 18.89 16.21
CA SER A 46 48.12 17.55 15.63
C SER A 46 47.45 16.28 16.22
N GLY A 47 46.78 15.53 15.33
CA GLY A 47 46.40 14.14 15.57
C GLY A 47 45.82 13.50 14.30
N GLN A 48 46.71 12.98 13.46
CA GLN A 48 46.44 12.37 12.16
C GLN A 48 45.56 11.10 12.30
N GLY A 49 44.58 10.97 11.42
CA GLY A 49 43.71 9.79 11.31
C GLY A 49 42.91 9.82 10.02
N ALA A 50 43.61 9.87 8.88
CA ALA A 50 43.02 9.75 7.55
C ALA A 50 42.47 8.32 7.38
N ILE A 51 41.14 8.19 7.33
CA ILE A 51 40.47 7.00 6.79
C ILE A 51 40.06 7.34 5.37
N GLU A 52 40.71 6.68 4.42
CA GLU A 52 40.44 6.71 2.99
C GLU A 52 38.95 6.45 2.71
N VAL A 53 38.26 7.46 2.21
CA VAL A 53 36.93 7.29 1.62
C VAL A 53 37.14 6.83 0.19
N THR A 54 37.16 5.51 -0.01
CA THR A 54 37.13 4.91 -1.33
C THR A 54 35.80 5.25 -2.03
N ALA A 55 35.91 6.02 -3.11
CA ALA A 55 34.84 6.30 -4.05
C ALA A 55 34.40 4.98 -4.71
N GLY A 56 33.26 4.42 -4.26
CA GLY A 56 32.85 3.10 -4.69
C GLY A 56 31.41 2.70 -4.38
N SER A 57 30.45 3.63 -4.32
CA SER A 57 29.03 3.24 -4.21
C SER A 57 28.35 3.18 -5.59
N LYS A 58 28.71 2.15 -6.36
CA LYS A 58 27.81 1.67 -7.43
C LYS A 58 26.49 1.27 -6.76
N LEU A 59 25.48 2.12 -6.93
CA LEU A 59 24.08 1.81 -6.66
C LEU A 59 23.77 0.40 -7.17
N ARG A 60 23.60 -0.55 -6.25
CA ARG A 60 23.09 -1.89 -6.56
C ARG A 60 21.66 -1.71 -7.05
N ARG A 61 21.49 -1.58 -8.37
CA ARG A 61 20.22 -1.76 -9.04
C ARG A 61 19.72 -3.15 -8.67
N GLY A 62 18.61 -3.20 -7.94
CA GLY A 62 17.94 -4.44 -7.59
C GLY A 62 17.63 -5.26 -8.84
N ARG A 63 17.54 -6.57 -8.64
CA ARG A 63 17.12 -7.54 -9.67
C ARG A 63 15.79 -7.03 -10.28
N PRO A 64 15.73 -6.76 -11.59
CA PRO A 64 14.53 -6.20 -12.20
C PRO A 64 13.35 -7.13 -11.99
N SER A 65 12.24 -6.55 -11.53
CA SER A 65 10.98 -7.27 -11.39
C SER A 65 10.46 -7.68 -12.77
N ASN A 66 9.62 -8.72 -12.86
CA ASN A 66 9.03 -9.13 -14.14
C ASN A 66 8.20 -8.00 -14.78
N ALA A 67 7.71 -7.04 -13.98
CA ALA A 67 7.03 -5.85 -14.44
C ALA A 67 7.96 -4.85 -15.16
N ASP A 68 9.24 -4.76 -14.77
CA ASP A 68 10.23 -3.92 -15.45
C ASP A 68 10.65 -4.46 -16.81
N LYS A 69 10.60 -5.80 -17.01
CA LYS A 69 10.84 -6.42 -18.31
C LYS A 69 9.73 -6.09 -19.32
N LEU A 70 8.47 -6.16 -18.89
CA LEU A 70 7.30 -5.81 -19.71
C LEU A 70 7.26 -4.32 -20.12
N MET A 71 7.74 -3.42 -19.25
CA MET A 71 7.82 -1.98 -19.57
C MET A 71 8.94 -1.65 -20.58
N ARG A 72 10.02 -2.44 -20.63
CA ARG A 72 11.11 -2.24 -21.60
C ARG A 72 10.75 -2.68 -23.01
N GLU A 73 9.92 -3.72 -23.16
CA GLU A 73 9.44 -4.14 -24.48
C GLU A 73 8.48 -3.13 -25.13
N ARG A 74 7.84 -2.26 -24.35
CA ARG A 74 6.94 -1.21 -24.88
C ARG A 74 7.62 0.08 -25.34
N ARG A 75 8.91 0.29 -25.04
CA ARG A 75 9.63 1.52 -25.45
C ARG A 75 10.57 1.33 -26.64
N GLY A 76 10.66 0.12 -27.20
CA GLY A 76 11.46 -0.19 -28.39
C GLY A 76 10.68 -0.25 -29.71
N SER A 77 9.35 -0.23 -29.68
CA SER A 77 8.50 -0.29 -30.88
C SER A 77 7.67 0.97 -31.02
N GLY A 78 8.33 2.05 -31.44
CA GLY A 78 7.64 3.13 -32.15
C GLY A 78 7.16 2.59 -33.50
N VAL A 79 6.10 1.80 -33.49
CA VAL A 79 5.35 1.42 -34.70
C VAL A 79 4.09 2.26 -34.69
N SER A 80 4.12 3.23 -35.60
CA SER A 80 3.03 4.06 -36.07
C SER A 80 1.70 3.29 -36.16
N VAL A 81 0.66 3.92 -35.61
CA VAL A 81 -0.75 3.61 -35.88
C VAL A 81 -1.05 4.04 -37.32
N ALA A 82 -0.63 3.23 -38.28
CA ALA A 82 -1.04 3.33 -39.66
C ALA A 82 -0.83 1.98 -40.33
N SER A 83 -1.79 1.60 -41.17
CA SER A 83 -1.72 0.47 -42.11
C SER A 83 -2.23 -0.89 -41.61
N VAL A 84 -3.54 -0.96 -41.41
CA VAL A 84 -4.30 -2.21 -41.65
C VAL A 84 -4.48 -2.45 -43.17
N GLU A 85 -4.12 -1.50 -44.03
CA GLU A 85 -4.10 -1.65 -45.50
C GLU A 85 -2.85 -2.37 -46.06
N SER A 86 -1.77 -2.55 -45.29
CA SER A 86 -0.50 -3.08 -45.81
C SER A 86 -0.43 -4.62 -45.94
N TRP A 87 -1.37 -5.38 -45.37
CA TRP A 87 -1.29 -6.84 -45.37
C TRP A 87 -2.02 -7.53 -46.54
N LEU A 88 -2.83 -6.79 -47.32
CA LEU A 88 -3.57 -7.36 -48.46
C LEU A 88 -2.85 -7.19 -49.82
N SER A 89 -1.77 -6.42 -49.91
CA SER A 89 -1.08 -6.14 -51.18
C SER A 89 0.12 -7.04 -51.49
N LYS A 90 0.30 -8.17 -50.79
CA LYS A 90 1.52 -9.01 -50.92
C LYS A 90 1.24 -10.42 -51.44
N ARG A 91 0.38 -10.53 -52.46
CA ARG A 91 0.13 -11.80 -53.17
C ARG A 91 -0.07 -11.66 -54.67
N THR A 92 0.65 -10.78 -55.35
CA THR A 92 0.79 -10.83 -56.82
C THR A 92 2.10 -10.21 -57.27
N ARG A 93 3.20 -10.96 -57.22
CA ARG A 93 4.32 -10.82 -58.17
C ARG A 93 5.33 -11.94 -57.98
N GLU A 94 5.88 -12.39 -59.11
CA GLU A 94 7.11 -13.17 -59.29
C GLU A 94 7.00 -14.70 -59.27
N SER A 95 6.77 -15.24 -60.46
CA SER A 95 7.64 -16.29 -61.02
C SER A 95 7.66 -16.15 -62.55
N GLU A 96 8.45 -15.19 -63.02
CA GLU A 96 8.98 -15.19 -64.38
C GLU A 96 10.31 -15.96 -64.32
N THR A 97 10.34 -17.12 -64.97
CA THR A 97 11.58 -17.78 -65.40
C THR A 97 11.64 -17.65 -66.91
N GLU A 98 12.57 -16.82 -67.37
CA GLU A 98 13.05 -16.78 -68.74
C GLU A 98 13.80 -18.10 -69.03
N ASP A 99 13.37 -18.83 -70.05
CA ASP A 99 14.26 -19.74 -70.77
C ASP A 99 14.11 -19.50 -72.28
N SER A 100 15.29 -19.43 -72.87
CA SER A 100 15.67 -19.05 -74.21
C SER A 100 15.28 -20.08 -75.29
N GLY A 101 15.09 -19.61 -76.52
CA GLY A 101 14.97 -20.49 -77.67
C GLY A 101 14.52 -19.75 -78.92
N GLU A 102 15.50 -19.44 -79.77
CA GLU A 102 15.37 -18.91 -81.12
C GLU A 102 14.49 -19.77 -82.04
N ASP A 103 14.23 -19.20 -83.22
CA ASP A 103 13.72 -19.82 -84.45
C ASP A 103 12.21 -19.87 -84.70
N GLY A 104 11.85 -19.29 -85.85
CA GLY A 104 10.64 -19.68 -86.58
C GLY A 104 9.76 -18.55 -87.08
N GLU A 105 10.33 -17.57 -87.78
CA GLU A 105 9.63 -16.91 -88.88
C GLU A 105 9.12 -17.97 -89.88
N LYS A 106 7.93 -18.53 -89.65
CA LYS A 106 7.12 -19.29 -90.64
C LYS A 106 5.72 -19.74 -90.16
N GLY A 107 5.21 -19.26 -89.02
CA GLY A 107 3.88 -19.65 -88.52
C GLY A 107 2.72 -18.70 -88.85
N ARG A 108 2.94 -17.62 -89.61
CA ARG A 108 1.96 -16.52 -89.76
C ARG A 108 0.93 -16.70 -90.89
N GLN A 109 0.94 -17.85 -91.59
CA GLN A 109 -0.02 -18.14 -92.67
C GLN A 109 -0.94 -19.36 -92.42
N GLU A 110 -0.75 -20.13 -91.33
CA GLU A 110 -1.65 -21.25 -91.00
C GLU A 110 -2.76 -20.91 -89.98
N ILE A 111 -2.60 -19.83 -89.21
CA ILE A 111 -3.66 -19.36 -88.27
C ILE A 111 -4.82 -18.67 -89.02
N LYS A 112 -4.63 -18.29 -90.29
CA LYS A 112 -5.71 -17.79 -91.16
C LYS A 112 -6.56 -18.88 -91.81
N LYS A 113 -6.09 -20.14 -91.89
CA LYS A 113 -6.84 -21.26 -92.50
C LYS A 113 -7.51 -22.20 -91.50
N LYS A 114 -7.10 -22.22 -90.22
CA LYS A 114 -7.86 -22.91 -89.15
C LYS A 114 -9.01 -22.09 -88.56
N ARG A 115 -9.19 -20.85 -89.03
CA ARG A 115 -10.33 -19.99 -88.65
C ARG A 115 -11.56 -20.16 -89.56
N GLU A 116 -11.50 -21.07 -90.54
CA GLU A 116 -12.55 -21.28 -91.53
C GLU A 116 -13.18 -22.70 -91.49
N SER A 117 -12.69 -23.60 -90.62
CA SER A 117 -13.27 -24.94 -90.41
C SER A 117 -13.92 -25.17 -89.04
N VAL A 118 -13.97 -24.17 -88.16
CA VAL A 118 -14.90 -24.16 -87.01
C VAL A 118 -16.13 -23.33 -87.40
N ARG A 119 -16.82 -23.80 -88.44
CA ARG A 119 -18.12 -23.34 -88.90
C ARG A 119 -19.04 -24.56 -88.83
N ARG A 120 -20.12 -24.46 -88.04
CA ARG A 120 -21.03 -25.52 -87.54
C ARG A 120 -20.49 -26.06 -86.20
N GLU A 121 -20.95 -25.59 -85.05
CA GLU A 121 -22.34 -25.37 -84.64
C GLU A 121 -22.50 -23.99 -83.99
N LYS A 122 -23.35 -23.13 -84.57
CA LYS A 122 -23.86 -21.97 -83.85
C LYS A 122 -25.05 -22.47 -83.03
N GLU A 123 -24.80 -22.87 -81.79
CA GLU A 123 -25.88 -22.90 -80.79
C GLU A 123 -26.54 -21.51 -80.77
N SER A 124 -27.86 -21.48 -80.67
CA SER A 124 -28.61 -20.23 -80.71
C SER A 124 -28.18 -19.35 -79.53
N PRO A 125 -28.22 -18.01 -79.66
CA PRO A 125 -27.95 -17.13 -78.52
C PRO A 125 -28.83 -17.45 -77.31
N ASP A 126 -30.01 -18.03 -77.52
CA ASP A 126 -30.96 -18.41 -76.48
C ASP A 126 -30.48 -19.66 -75.70
N ASP A 127 -29.89 -20.67 -76.35
CA ASP A 127 -29.35 -21.88 -75.68
C ASP A 127 -28.16 -21.56 -74.75
N LYS A 128 -27.41 -20.48 -75.02
CA LYS A 128 -26.31 -20.01 -74.16
C LYS A 128 -26.80 -19.25 -72.95
N VAL A 129 -27.94 -18.58 -73.06
CA VAL A 129 -28.57 -17.86 -71.94
C VAL A 129 -29.12 -18.87 -70.94
N GLU A 130 -29.78 -19.93 -71.41
CA GLU A 130 -30.29 -21.01 -70.53
C GLU A 130 -29.16 -21.73 -69.77
N LYS A 131 -28.09 -22.15 -70.46
CA LYS A 131 -26.92 -22.76 -69.78
C LYS A 131 -26.23 -21.83 -68.77
N MET A 132 -26.25 -20.52 -69.03
CA MET A 132 -25.67 -19.53 -68.11
C MET A 132 -26.55 -19.32 -66.88
N ASP A 133 -27.88 -19.39 -67.04
CA ASP A 133 -28.83 -19.27 -65.93
C ASP A 133 -28.85 -20.53 -65.07
N GLU A 134 -28.78 -21.73 -65.65
CA GLU A 134 -28.57 -22.99 -64.92
C GLU A 134 -27.25 -22.96 -64.11
N PHE A 135 -26.17 -22.45 -64.70
CA PHE A 135 -24.89 -22.31 -64.02
C PHE A 135 -24.93 -21.27 -62.88
N LYS A 136 -25.65 -20.15 -63.06
CA LYS A 136 -25.89 -19.18 -61.98
C LYS A 136 -26.68 -19.80 -60.84
N GLU A 137 -27.72 -20.58 -61.14
CA GLU A 137 -28.49 -21.30 -60.11
C GLU A 137 -27.63 -22.32 -59.36
N MET A 138 -26.78 -23.06 -60.08
CA MET A 138 -25.85 -24.01 -59.47
C MET A 138 -24.83 -23.29 -58.56
N MET A 139 -24.26 -22.17 -59.01
CA MET A 139 -23.38 -21.34 -58.16
C MET A 139 -24.12 -20.75 -56.96
N GLN A 140 -25.37 -20.35 -57.12
CA GLN A 140 -26.17 -19.77 -56.04
C GLN A 140 -26.52 -20.81 -54.98
N LYS A 141 -26.81 -22.06 -55.38
CA LYS A 141 -26.99 -23.21 -54.49
C LYS A 141 -25.69 -23.52 -53.73
N MET A 142 -24.57 -23.65 -54.43
CA MET A 142 -23.25 -23.87 -53.78
C MET A 142 -22.89 -22.74 -52.80
N LEU A 143 -23.15 -21.48 -53.14
CA LEU A 143 -22.90 -20.35 -52.23
C LEU A 143 -23.79 -20.36 -50.99
N ASN A 144 -25.03 -20.83 -51.11
CA ASN A 144 -25.93 -20.95 -49.98
C ASN A 144 -25.50 -22.09 -49.05
N GLU A 145 -25.16 -23.25 -49.60
CA GLU A 145 -24.60 -24.39 -48.84
C GLU A 145 -23.31 -23.99 -48.12
N MET A 146 -22.37 -23.32 -48.81
CA MET A 146 -21.14 -22.81 -48.18
C MET A 146 -21.41 -21.80 -47.07
N LYS A 147 -22.43 -20.93 -47.21
CA LYS A 147 -22.82 -19.97 -46.17
C LYS A 147 -23.42 -20.67 -44.95
N GLU A 148 -24.21 -21.73 -45.15
CA GLU A 148 -24.79 -22.51 -44.06
C GLU A 148 -23.72 -23.27 -43.29
N ASP A 149 -22.79 -23.93 -43.98
CA ASP A 149 -21.64 -24.60 -43.37
C ASP A 149 -20.75 -23.63 -42.58
N LEU A 150 -20.50 -22.44 -43.13
CA LEU A 150 -19.75 -21.40 -42.43
C LEU A 150 -20.47 -20.92 -41.18
N LYS A 151 -21.80 -20.73 -41.23
CA LYS A 151 -22.59 -20.35 -40.06
C LYS A 151 -22.58 -21.44 -38.98
N ALA A 152 -22.72 -22.71 -39.36
CA ALA A 152 -22.66 -23.83 -38.43
C ALA A 152 -21.31 -23.89 -37.70
N LYS A 153 -20.20 -23.80 -38.45
CA LYS A 153 -18.84 -23.76 -37.87
C LYS A 153 -18.62 -22.54 -36.97
N MET A 154 -19.18 -21.39 -37.34
CA MET A 154 -19.10 -20.18 -36.52
C MET A 154 -19.86 -20.30 -35.20
N GLU A 155 -21.03 -20.95 -35.19
CA GLU A 155 -21.80 -21.15 -33.96
C GLU A 155 -21.14 -22.21 -33.06
N GLU A 156 -20.59 -23.29 -33.62
CA GLU A 156 -19.79 -24.29 -32.88
C GLU A 156 -18.56 -23.65 -32.21
N ASN A 157 -17.78 -22.86 -32.96
CA ASN A 157 -16.63 -22.12 -32.42
C ASN A 157 -17.03 -21.13 -31.31
N LYS A 158 -18.20 -20.49 -31.45
CA LYS A 158 -18.72 -19.54 -30.46
C LYS A 158 -19.16 -20.25 -29.19
N GLU A 159 -19.73 -21.44 -29.29
CA GLU A 159 -20.03 -22.27 -28.12
C GLU A 159 -18.76 -22.76 -27.43
N GLU A 160 -17.76 -23.21 -28.18
CA GLU A 160 -16.47 -23.62 -27.62
C GLU A 160 -15.79 -22.45 -26.88
N LEU A 161 -15.73 -21.28 -27.51
CA LEU A 161 -15.18 -20.07 -26.90
C LEU A 161 -15.92 -19.66 -25.61
N LYS A 162 -17.25 -19.81 -25.58
CA LYS A 162 -18.05 -19.57 -24.36
C LYS A 162 -17.69 -20.55 -23.25
N ARG A 163 -17.55 -21.84 -23.56
CA ARG A 163 -17.16 -22.87 -22.58
C ARG A 163 -15.76 -22.59 -22.02
N GLU A 164 -14.81 -22.21 -22.88
CA GLU A 164 -13.46 -21.84 -22.46
C GLU A 164 -13.44 -20.62 -21.56
N LEU A 165 -14.18 -19.56 -21.93
CA LEU A 165 -14.31 -18.35 -21.10
C LEU A 165 -14.93 -18.66 -19.74
N GLN A 166 -15.94 -19.53 -19.70
CA GLN A 166 -16.55 -19.95 -18.44
C GLN A 166 -15.55 -20.69 -17.56
N LYS A 167 -14.81 -21.65 -18.12
CA LYS A 167 -13.78 -22.39 -17.39
C LYS A 167 -12.67 -21.48 -16.88
N GLN A 168 -12.22 -20.52 -17.68
CA GLN A 168 -11.24 -19.52 -17.26
C GLN A 168 -11.77 -18.64 -16.13
N LYS A 169 -13.04 -18.26 -16.16
CA LYS A 169 -13.68 -17.48 -15.10
C LYS A 169 -13.74 -18.27 -13.79
N GLU A 170 -14.16 -19.53 -13.84
CA GLU A 170 -14.21 -20.41 -12.66
C GLU A 170 -12.80 -20.65 -12.07
N ASP A 171 -11.80 -20.89 -12.92
CA ASP A 171 -10.41 -21.04 -12.47
C ASP A 171 -9.86 -19.73 -11.87
N TYR A 172 -10.23 -18.58 -12.44
CA TYR A 172 -9.85 -17.27 -11.91
C TYR A 172 -10.46 -17.03 -10.54
N GLU A 173 -11.77 -17.28 -10.38
CA GLU A 173 -12.49 -17.16 -9.11
C GLU A 173 -11.89 -18.10 -8.05
N ARG A 174 -11.58 -19.36 -8.43
CA ARG A 174 -10.93 -20.32 -7.53
C ARG A 174 -9.56 -19.81 -7.06
N ARG A 175 -8.74 -19.30 -7.96
CA ARG A 175 -7.42 -18.73 -7.62
C ARG A 175 -7.54 -17.46 -6.78
N ASP A 176 -8.56 -16.65 -7.01
CA ASP A 176 -8.79 -15.44 -6.22
C ASP A 176 -9.20 -15.79 -4.79
N MET A 177 -10.11 -16.74 -4.62
CA MET A 177 -10.52 -17.24 -3.32
C MET A 177 -9.34 -17.87 -2.55
N ALA A 178 -8.51 -18.68 -3.21
CA ALA A 178 -7.31 -19.24 -2.59
C ALA A 178 -6.32 -18.15 -2.16
N ARG A 179 -6.06 -17.16 -3.02
CA ARG A 179 -5.21 -16.00 -2.68
C ARG A 179 -5.77 -15.21 -1.49
N GLN A 180 -7.09 -15.01 -1.44
CA GLN A 180 -7.73 -14.30 -0.32
C GLN A 180 -7.57 -15.07 1.00
N GLN A 181 -7.70 -16.39 0.98
CA GLN A 181 -7.47 -17.24 2.15
C GLN A 181 -6.01 -17.16 2.62
N GLU A 182 -5.06 -17.30 1.71
CA GLU A 182 -3.63 -17.16 2.02
C GLU A 182 -3.30 -15.78 2.61
N ILE A 183 -3.86 -14.70 2.04
CA ILE A 183 -3.68 -13.35 2.57
C ILE A 183 -4.23 -13.24 3.99
N GLU A 184 -5.38 -13.83 4.28
CA GLU A 184 -6.00 -13.79 5.59
C GLU A 184 -5.19 -14.59 6.63
N GLU A 185 -4.66 -15.74 6.25
CA GLU A 185 -3.75 -16.54 7.08
C GLU A 185 -2.45 -15.80 7.38
N LEU A 186 -1.81 -15.22 6.35
CA LEU A 186 -0.60 -14.42 6.52
C LEU A 186 -0.84 -13.19 7.40
N LYS A 187 -1.99 -12.52 7.28
CA LYS A 187 -2.37 -11.41 8.18
C LYS A 187 -2.44 -11.87 9.63
N LYS A 188 -3.06 -13.02 9.91
CA LYS A 188 -3.14 -13.61 11.25
C LYS A 188 -1.77 -13.97 11.79
N GLU A 189 -0.91 -14.56 10.97
CA GLU A 189 0.46 -14.91 11.36
C GLU A 189 1.28 -13.66 11.70
N ILE A 190 1.26 -12.65 10.83
CA ILE A 190 1.92 -11.36 11.07
C ILE A 190 1.42 -10.71 12.35
N TYR A 191 0.11 -10.75 12.62
CA TYR A 191 -0.46 -10.23 13.86
C TYR A 191 0.08 -10.96 15.10
N MET A 192 0.10 -12.30 15.07
CA MET A 192 0.63 -13.11 16.17
C MET A 192 2.13 -12.89 16.39
N MET A 193 2.91 -12.75 15.32
CA MET A 193 4.34 -12.42 15.39
C MET A 193 4.56 -11.04 16.02
N LYS A 194 3.83 -10.02 15.58
CA LYS A 194 3.91 -8.67 16.16
C LYS A 194 3.57 -8.68 17.65
N LYS A 195 2.51 -9.37 18.04
CA LYS A 195 2.09 -9.52 19.44
C LYS A 195 3.15 -10.23 20.29
N ARG A 196 3.78 -11.28 19.74
CA ARG A 196 4.89 -11.98 20.42
C ARG A 196 6.10 -11.07 20.61
N GLU A 197 6.46 -10.30 19.59
CA GLU A 197 7.59 -9.36 19.65
C GLU A 197 7.34 -8.25 20.66
N GLU A 198 6.14 -7.68 20.67
CA GLU A 198 5.75 -6.66 21.65
C GLU A 198 5.82 -7.19 23.08
N MET A 199 5.34 -8.42 23.31
CA MET A 199 5.42 -9.07 24.62
C MET A 199 6.86 -9.34 25.05
N ARG A 200 7.77 -9.62 24.12
CA ARG A 200 9.21 -9.75 24.39
C ARG A 200 9.81 -8.39 24.76
N GLU A 201 9.61 -7.38 23.94
CA GLU A 201 10.09 -6.00 24.18
C GLU A 201 9.59 -5.48 25.54
N ARG A 202 8.32 -5.75 25.87
CA ARG A 202 7.72 -5.37 27.16
C ARG A 202 8.38 -6.06 28.35
N ARG A 203 8.83 -7.31 28.22
CA ARG A 203 9.55 -8.03 29.28
C ARG A 203 10.93 -7.45 29.50
N GLU A 204 11.64 -7.12 28.43
CA GLU A 204 12.98 -6.51 28.48
C GLU A 204 12.91 -5.12 29.12
N LYS A 205 11.91 -4.30 28.72
CA LYS A 205 11.71 -2.96 29.26
C LYS A 205 11.03 -2.90 30.62
N LYS A 206 10.59 -4.05 31.16
CA LYS A 206 9.78 -4.09 32.39
C LYS A 206 10.51 -3.43 33.56
N LYS A 207 11.83 -3.60 33.64
CA LYS A 207 12.70 -3.02 34.68
C LYS A 207 13.24 -1.62 34.34
N ASN A 208 12.95 -1.11 33.16
CA ASN A 208 13.53 0.15 32.68
C ASN A 208 12.67 1.34 33.06
N VAL A 209 13.34 2.46 33.27
CA VAL A 209 12.77 3.77 33.61
C VAL A 209 13.45 4.84 32.76
N ILE A 210 12.68 5.83 32.32
CA ILE A 210 13.18 6.98 31.56
C ILE A 210 13.16 8.22 32.45
N ILE A 211 14.31 8.87 32.60
CA ILE A 211 14.42 10.17 33.28
C ILE A 211 14.56 11.27 32.22
N SER A 212 13.65 12.24 32.25
CA SER A 212 13.60 13.38 31.34
C SER A 212 13.75 14.70 32.09
N GLY A 213 14.15 15.77 31.40
CA GLY A 213 14.23 17.12 31.97
C GLY A 213 15.51 17.41 32.76
N ILE A 214 16.55 16.59 32.56
CA ILE A 214 17.89 16.83 33.09
C ILE A 214 18.65 17.73 32.10
N VAL A 215 19.13 18.88 32.57
CA VAL A 215 20.05 19.73 31.80
C VAL A 215 21.36 18.96 31.63
N HIS A 216 21.82 18.82 30.39
CA HIS A 216 23.01 18.03 30.08
C HIS A 216 24.21 18.54 30.89
N LYS A 217 24.70 17.70 31.81
CA LYS A 217 26.02 17.83 32.40
C LYS A 217 26.94 16.88 31.64
N GLU A 218 28.13 17.35 31.24
CA GLU A 218 29.18 16.46 30.74
C GLU A 218 29.55 15.48 31.86
N GLY A 219 29.41 14.17 31.60
CA GLY A 219 29.69 13.12 32.58
C GLY A 219 28.87 11.85 32.39
N ASP A 220 29.17 10.83 33.19
CA ASP A 220 28.55 9.50 33.13
C ASP A 220 27.04 9.55 33.47
N ALA A 221 26.21 9.00 32.57
CA ALA A 221 24.76 8.90 32.76
C ALA A 221 24.39 8.20 34.09
N LYS A 222 25.19 7.21 34.50
CA LYS A 222 24.99 6.47 35.76
C LYS A 222 25.13 7.36 36.99
N LYS A 223 26.12 8.26 37.03
CA LYS A 223 26.30 9.17 38.18
C LYS A 223 25.11 10.11 38.35
N VAL A 224 24.67 10.71 37.24
CA VAL A 224 23.52 11.64 37.22
C VAL A 224 22.22 10.94 37.59
N ALA A 225 22.00 9.72 37.09
CA ALA A 225 20.85 8.91 37.47
C ALA A 225 20.88 8.60 38.98
N CYS A 226 22.02 8.16 39.50
CA CYS A 226 22.20 7.87 40.93
C CYS A 226 21.95 9.08 41.83
N GLU A 227 22.43 10.27 41.46
CA GLU A 227 22.16 11.53 42.18
C GLU A 227 20.65 11.83 42.21
N THR A 228 19.98 11.67 41.08
CA THR A 228 18.53 11.87 40.97
C THR A 228 17.77 10.88 41.86
N MET A 229 18.21 9.62 41.93
CA MET A 229 17.61 8.58 42.80
C MET A 229 17.86 8.83 44.29
N LYS A 230 19.04 9.36 44.66
CA LYS A 230 19.33 9.78 46.05
C LYS A 230 18.35 10.86 46.52
N GLY A 231 18.05 11.84 45.67
CA GLY A 231 17.07 12.89 45.97
C GLY A 231 15.66 12.37 46.26
N LEU A 232 15.31 11.18 45.77
CA LEU A 232 14.04 10.51 46.05
C LEU A 232 14.04 9.72 47.38
N GLY A 233 15.21 9.49 47.97
CA GLY A 233 15.42 8.56 49.07
C GLY A 233 15.30 7.10 48.62
N VAL A 234 15.84 6.77 47.45
CA VAL A 234 16.00 5.40 46.96
C VAL A 234 17.48 5.02 47.00
N ASN A 235 17.77 3.77 47.35
CA ASN A 235 19.15 3.28 47.41
C ASN A 235 19.81 3.33 46.02
N VAL A 236 21.10 3.65 46.00
CA VAL A 236 21.87 3.90 44.78
C VAL A 236 22.27 2.60 44.07
N THR A 237 22.34 1.51 44.82
CA THR A 237 22.67 0.17 44.29
C THR A 237 21.64 -0.34 43.30
N CYS A 238 20.42 0.24 43.29
CA CYS A 238 19.31 -0.17 42.44
C CYS A 238 19.54 0.08 40.93
N VAL A 239 20.60 0.78 40.53
CA VAL A 239 20.90 1.12 39.12
C VAL A 239 21.95 0.16 38.55
N LYS A 240 21.51 -0.73 37.66
CA LYS A 240 22.38 -1.67 36.94
C LYS A 240 23.17 -0.92 35.86
N GLU A 241 22.45 -0.31 34.92
CA GLU A 241 23.02 0.43 33.78
C GLU A 241 22.23 1.71 33.50
N ALA A 242 22.91 2.74 32.97
CA ALA A 242 22.26 3.97 32.54
C ALA A 242 22.94 4.55 31.30
N VAL A 243 22.13 4.95 30.32
CA VAL A 243 22.60 5.44 29.01
C VAL A 243 21.84 6.70 28.61
N TYR A 244 22.53 7.67 28.02
CA TYR A 244 21.87 8.83 27.40
C TYR A 244 21.21 8.43 26.08
N VAL A 245 19.92 8.73 25.95
CA VAL A 245 19.11 8.45 24.76
C VAL A 245 18.43 9.74 24.32
N GLY A 246 18.62 10.15 23.06
CA GLY A 246 17.95 11.32 22.49
C GLY A 246 18.85 12.19 21.60
N LYS A 247 18.25 13.25 21.03
CA LYS A 247 18.96 14.23 20.19
C LYS A 247 19.63 15.29 21.07
N VAL A 248 20.60 16.02 20.50
CA VAL A 248 21.25 17.17 21.14
C VAL A 248 20.19 18.17 21.60
N GLY A 249 20.15 18.48 22.90
CA GLY A 249 19.16 19.38 23.52
C GLY A 249 18.09 18.69 24.38
N GLU A 250 17.61 17.51 23.98
CA GLU A 250 16.58 16.74 24.70
C GLU A 250 17.09 15.34 25.07
N LYS A 251 18.28 15.27 25.68
CA LYS A 251 18.83 14.00 26.16
C LYS A 251 17.97 13.48 27.32
N LYS A 252 17.50 12.25 27.20
CA LYS A 252 16.86 11.47 28.26
C LYS A 252 17.86 10.47 28.79
N ILE A 253 17.66 10.01 30.02
CA ILE A 253 18.47 8.92 30.57
C ILE A 253 17.58 7.68 30.63
N LEU A 254 17.98 6.63 29.92
CA LEU A 254 17.41 5.30 30.07
C LEU A 254 18.16 4.61 31.21
N VAL A 255 17.42 4.14 32.20
CA VAL A 255 17.97 3.49 33.40
C VAL A 255 17.41 2.07 33.49
N GLU A 256 18.30 1.08 33.49
CA GLU A 256 17.97 -0.31 33.80
C GLU A 256 18.12 -0.52 35.31
N MET A 257 17.02 -0.93 35.96
CA MET A 257 17.00 -1.26 37.38
C MET A 257 17.37 -2.72 37.62
N GLU A 258 17.92 -3.04 38.78
CA GLU A 258 18.26 -4.42 39.13
C GLU A 258 17.01 -5.27 39.36
N SER A 259 16.04 -4.73 40.11
CA SER A 259 14.75 -5.38 40.40
C SER A 259 13.52 -4.58 39.97
N MET A 260 12.44 -5.32 39.70
CA MET A 260 11.09 -4.76 39.48
C MET A 260 10.56 -4.01 40.69
N ASP A 261 10.89 -4.47 41.91
CA ASP A 261 10.40 -3.86 43.14
C ASP A 261 11.04 -2.49 43.38
N GLU A 262 12.31 -2.34 43.00
CA GLU A 262 13.02 -1.07 43.05
C GLU A 262 12.43 -0.08 42.06
N LYS A 263 12.16 -0.52 40.82
CA LYS A 263 11.40 0.29 39.85
C LYS A 263 10.06 0.73 40.44
N ARG A 264 9.31 -0.17 41.08
CA ARG A 264 8.02 0.16 41.71
C ARG A 264 8.19 1.21 42.81
N ASN A 265 9.21 1.08 43.65
CA ASN A 265 9.52 2.03 44.72
C ASN A 265 9.85 3.42 44.16
N VAL A 266 10.67 3.49 43.11
CA VAL A 266 10.96 4.74 42.36
C VAL A 266 9.68 5.35 41.81
N MET A 267 8.83 4.55 41.17
CA MET A 267 7.59 5.01 40.55
C MET A 267 6.55 5.49 41.56
N ILE A 268 6.54 4.97 42.79
CA ILE A 268 5.69 5.48 43.90
C ILE A 268 6.25 6.82 44.42
N LYS A 269 7.55 6.90 44.64
CA LYS A 269 8.23 8.08 45.21
C LYS A 269 8.37 9.24 44.23
N LYS A 270 8.18 9.04 42.92
CA LYS A 270 8.30 10.09 41.90
C LYS A 270 7.40 11.30 42.12
N SER A 271 6.33 11.16 42.90
CA SER A 271 5.47 12.27 43.31
C SER A 271 6.22 13.36 44.07
N LYS A 272 7.34 13.05 44.72
CA LYS A 272 8.24 14.02 45.37
C LYS A 272 8.94 14.96 44.39
N LEU A 273 9.01 14.60 43.11
CA LEU A 273 9.60 15.44 42.06
C LEU A 273 8.62 16.46 41.49
N LYS A 274 7.36 16.47 41.94
CA LYS A 274 6.36 17.46 41.51
C LYS A 274 6.87 18.86 41.86
N GLY A 275 6.95 19.74 40.87
CA GLY A 275 7.49 21.10 41.00
C GLY A 275 8.95 21.23 40.55
N SER A 276 9.67 20.11 40.37
CA SER A 276 10.98 20.11 39.71
C SER A 276 10.84 20.02 38.18
N LYS A 277 11.91 20.36 37.45
CA LYS A 277 11.98 20.18 35.98
C LYS A 277 12.27 18.73 35.56
N VAL A 278 12.46 17.81 36.51
CA VAL A 278 12.84 16.42 36.25
C VAL A 278 11.62 15.50 36.31
N TYR A 279 11.49 14.63 35.31
CA TYR A 279 10.37 13.71 35.16
C TYR A 279 10.86 12.27 35.08
N ILE A 280 10.09 11.36 35.67
CA ILE A 280 10.36 9.92 35.66
C ILE A 280 9.15 9.18 35.10
N ASP A 281 9.38 8.48 33.98
CA ASP A 281 8.38 7.74 33.22
C ASP A 281 8.81 6.28 33.02
N ASP A 282 7.83 5.42 32.73
CA ASP A 282 8.10 4.04 32.30
C ASP A 282 8.71 4.01 30.89
N ASP A 283 9.67 3.11 30.66
CA ASP A 283 10.12 2.79 29.30
C ASP A 283 9.07 1.91 28.60
N MET A 284 8.16 2.58 27.88
CA MET A 284 7.12 1.93 27.10
C MET A 284 7.63 1.45 25.74
N THR A 285 7.03 0.38 25.23
CA THR A 285 7.20 -0.03 23.83
C THR A 285 6.72 1.08 22.88
N LYS A 286 7.12 1.03 21.61
CA LYS A 286 6.65 2.00 20.62
C LYS A 286 5.12 2.01 20.52
N TYR A 287 4.52 0.82 20.49
CA TYR A 287 3.07 0.64 20.43
C TYR A 287 2.36 1.25 21.64
N GLU A 288 2.81 0.91 22.85
CA GLU A 288 2.24 1.44 24.09
C GLU A 288 2.36 2.98 24.16
N ARG A 289 3.48 3.53 23.68
CA ARG A 289 3.72 4.97 23.63
C ARG A 289 2.78 5.66 22.65
N ASP A 290 2.58 5.10 21.46
CA ASP A 290 1.67 5.63 20.45
C ASP A 290 0.22 5.55 20.94
N ARG A 291 -0.18 4.43 21.55
CA ARG A 291 -1.48 4.28 22.23
C ARG A 291 -1.66 5.34 23.31
N GLN A 292 -0.68 5.51 24.20
CA GLN A 292 -0.75 6.51 25.27
C GLN A 292 -0.80 7.95 24.72
N ARG A 293 -0.13 8.22 23.59
CA ARG A 293 -0.22 9.51 22.88
C ARG A 293 -1.64 9.76 22.40
N LYS A 294 -2.27 8.77 21.73
CA LYS A 294 -3.66 8.87 21.28
C LYS A 294 -4.63 9.10 22.44
N ILE A 295 -4.47 8.38 23.56
CA ILE A 295 -5.28 8.59 24.77
C ILE A 295 -5.10 10.01 25.32
N ARG A 296 -3.88 10.55 25.35
CA ARG A 296 -3.62 11.92 25.81
C ARG A 296 -4.24 12.96 24.88
N GLN A 297 -4.22 12.73 23.57
CA GLN A 297 -4.86 13.59 22.58
C GLN A 297 -6.38 13.61 22.76
N TRP A 298 -7.01 12.44 22.83
CA TRP A 298 -8.43 12.31 23.14
C TRP A 298 -8.80 13.02 24.46
N ALA A 299 -8.00 12.84 25.51
CA ALA A 299 -8.26 13.50 26.78
C ALA A 299 -8.13 15.03 26.70
N MET A 300 -7.26 15.55 25.83
CA MET A 300 -7.17 16.99 25.57
C MET A 300 -8.42 17.52 24.88
N GLU A 301 -8.93 16.78 23.88
CA GLU A 301 -10.17 17.12 23.18
C GLU A 301 -11.38 17.10 24.11
N GLU A 302 -11.50 16.11 24.99
CA GLU A 302 -12.58 16.04 25.98
C GLU A 302 -12.49 17.17 27.02
N ARG A 303 -11.27 17.55 27.44
CA ARG A 303 -11.09 18.73 28.32
C ARG A 303 -11.47 20.03 27.63
N LYS A 304 -11.21 20.17 26.32
CA LYS A 304 -11.65 21.36 25.55
C LYS A 304 -13.18 21.49 25.51
N LYS A 305 -13.91 20.37 25.64
CA LYS A 305 -15.37 20.35 25.77
C LYS A 305 -15.87 20.69 27.19
N GLY A 306 -14.97 20.99 28.13
CA GLY A 306 -15.31 21.29 29.53
C GLY A 306 -15.44 20.07 30.44
N MET A 307 -15.08 18.87 29.97
CA MET A 307 -15.16 17.66 30.78
C MET A 307 -13.97 17.52 31.74
N ASN A 308 -14.20 16.93 32.92
CA ASN A 308 -13.12 16.61 33.85
C ASN A 308 -12.50 15.25 33.47
N VAL A 309 -11.28 15.31 32.90
CA VAL A 309 -10.60 14.12 32.36
C VAL A 309 -9.31 13.81 33.10
N ARG A 310 -9.18 12.56 33.57
CA ARG A 310 -7.93 12.01 34.11
C ARG A 310 -7.41 10.91 33.18
N VAL A 311 -6.10 10.89 32.94
CA VAL A 311 -5.45 9.90 32.08
C VAL A 311 -4.64 8.94 32.95
N GLY A 312 -4.91 7.65 32.81
CA GLY A 312 -4.09 6.57 33.34
C GLY A 312 -3.29 5.89 32.23
N TYR A 313 -2.52 4.88 32.60
CA TYR A 313 -1.85 4.02 31.63
C TYR A 313 -2.87 3.14 30.90
N GLY A 314 -2.98 3.29 29.58
CA GLY A 314 -3.92 2.51 28.74
C GLY A 314 -5.41 2.81 28.97
N LYS A 315 -5.75 3.81 29.78
CA LYS A 315 -7.12 4.14 30.14
C LYS A 315 -7.33 5.62 30.46
N GLY A 316 -8.58 6.06 30.41
CA GLY A 316 -8.99 7.42 30.74
C GLY A 316 -10.21 7.42 31.65
N PHE A 317 -10.43 8.53 32.34
CA PHE A 317 -11.61 8.75 33.16
C PHE A 317 -12.25 10.07 32.77
N VAL A 318 -13.53 10.07 32.43
CA VAL A 318 -14.30 11.28 32.09
C VAL A 318 -15.45 11.40 33.07
N ASN A 319 -15.46 12.47 33.88
CA ASN A 319 -16.49 12.72 34.90
C ASN A 319 -16.75 11.49 35.80
N GLY A 320 -15.68 10.78 36.17
CA GLY A 320 -15.74 9.59 37.02
C GLY A 320 -15.96 8.26 36.30
N ARG A 321 -16.33 8.25 35.01
CA ARG A 321 -16.51 7.02 34.21
C ARG A 321 -15.19 6.54 33.59
N GLU A 322 -14.92 5.24 33.65
CA GLU A 322 -13.71 4.62 33.10
C GLU A 322 -13.89 4.29 31.61
N PHE A 323 -12.94 4.76 30.79
CA PHE A 323 -12.84 4.45 29.38
C PHE A 323 -11.54 3.69 29.13
N VAL A 324 -11.61 2.63 28.33
CA VAL A 324 -10.46 1.79 27.96
C VAL A 324 -10.20 1.95 26.46
N TRP A 325 -8.93 1.95 26.10
CA TRP A 325 -8.54 2.01 24.70
C TRP A 325 -8.82 0.65 24.02
N CYS A 326 -9.60 0.67 22.95
CA CYS A 326 -9.87 -0.49 22.10
C CYS A 326 -8.88 -0.48 20.92
N ASP A 327 -7.99 -1.48 20.87
CA ASP A 327 -6.95 -1.56 19.84
C ASP A 327 -7.52 -1.87 18.44
N GLU A 328 -8.67 -2.56 18.35
CA GLU A 328 -9.33 -2.89 17.07
C GLU A 328 -9.96 -1.66 16.40
N ASN A 329 -10.60 -0.81 17.19
CA ASN A 329 -11.33 0.37 16.70
C ASN A 329 -10.53 1.67 16.82
N GLU A 330 -9.30 1.60 17.36
CA GLU A 330 -8.44 2.73 17.69
C GLU A 330 -9.15 3.89 18.41
N ARG A 331 -10.04 3.56 19.36
CA ARG A 331 -10.87 4.53 20.06
C ARG A 331 -11.05 4.18 21.54
N MET A 332 -11.46 5.17 22.32
CA MET A 332 -11.84 4.98 23.72
C MET A 332 -13.26 4.46 23.80
N GLU A 333 -13.45 3.35 24.50
CA GLU A 333 -14.76 2.75 24.75
C GLU A 333 -15.06 2.80 26.24
N GLU A 334 -16.31 3.15 26.59
CA GLU A 334 -16.73 3.13 27.99
C GLU A 334 -16.66 1.69 28.48
N LYS A 335 -15.97 1.47 29.59
CA LYS A 335 -15.89 0.15 30.19
C LYS A 335 -17.27 -0.17 30.73
N GLY A 336 -17.99 -1.07 30.04
CA GLY A 336 -19.29 -1.54 30.49
C GLY A 336 -19.23 -1.93 31.97
N TRP A 337 -20.12 -1.36 32.77
CA TRP A 337 -20.27 -1.76 34.16
C TRP A 337 -20.64 -3.25 34.14
N ARG A 338 -19.87 -4.11 34.81
CA ARG A 338 -20.43 -5.39 35.24
C ARG A 338 -21.60 -5.04 36.14
N THR A 339 -22.83 -5.23 35.66
CA THR A 339 -23.93 -5.54 36.54
C THR A 339 -23.64 -6.91 37.16
N GLU A 340 -22.68 -6.96 38.09
CA GLU A 340 -22.72 -7.94 39.16
C GLU A 340 -23.90 -7.50 40.02
N SER A 341 -25.09 -7.92 39.59
CA SER A 341 -26.25 -8.01 40.46
C SER A 341 -25.76 -8.72 41.72
N MET A 342 -25.69 -7.97 42.81
CA MET A 342 -25.86 -8.51 44.15
C MET A 342 -27.21 -9.24 44.12
N ASN A 343 -27.19 -10.52 43.74
CA ASN A 343 -28.07 -11.49 44.34
C ASN A 343 -27.55 -11.67 45.77
N MET A 344 -27.97 -10.76 46.66
CA MET A 344 -28.08 -11.03 48.09
C MET A 344 -29.50 -11.45 48.38
#